data_AF-W1P8D0-F1
#
_entry.id   AF-W1P8D0-F1
#
_cell.length_a   1.000
_cell.length_b   1.000
_cell.length_c   1.000
_cell.angle_alpha   90.00
_cell.angle_beta   90.00
_cell.angle_gamma   90.00
#
_symmetry.space_group_name_H-M   'P 1'
#
loop_
_entity.id
_entity.type
_entity.pdbx_description
1 polymer ?
#
loop_
_entity_poly.entity_id
_entity_poly.type
_entity_poly.pdbx_seq_one_letter_code
_entity_poly.pdbx_strand_id
1 'polypeptide(L)'
;MLLNSAYPSLKPPQQNHFWFHIPKTAVPKTTSLSLPSPTKTNTQNRFPQQTLAVSATQQNHSVTVVSIVGDGSFSPIKSTPWEQVMLHTADRLKWVDEGYEMLVFTDKLLTCKDQESNNSDINKALLQANILVIVGIQNQASIDWLLKNTKTIPNVVCFDSFPLLTNKLGGLQVPSTVAGNLAEKIAGKFLNGRSNEAIDTAKTISKAWNRYNSDDIRFVILVIINGYVRPVPILQGLRAKGFSTLKCMAKNCRAEILGCLLDSNCRKALQCLNTCDPTDQVCSYMCIASYESPKLEAFSLCALQKHNCLDLSAEIPEKPIVFPLREFRGEKLSHEVAEDLFVGCLGSFEWSWRVAAGQNPAYDQFPCQYQLFYRGKARGSFWYEPVFQVRTLDGEMVWRRRRYRVRRGDTPGTFFFSVSDNGVVSKEFWTIIDVCDDLRWGLFHYKGAAQASGQSYIGAVLVTPDGRYPSENGGQRLANALERCYVKEWELYNVDNGCCPLPPLGLPQGSSLHQKLNPAFSGS
;
A
#
# COMPACT_ATOMS: atom_id res chain seq x y z
N MET A 1 -41.08 -2.61 7.23
CA MET A 1 -40.46 -2.22 5.95
C MET A 1 -38.97 -2.45 6.08
N LEU A 2 -38.52 -3.61 5.59
CA LEU A 2 -37.13 -4.07 5.60
C LEU A 2 -36.62 -3.95 4.17
N LEU A 3 -35.56 -3.16 3.96
CA LEU A 3 -34.85 -3.08 2.68
C LEU A 3 -33.64 -4.01 2.73
N ASN A 4 -33.74 -5.10 1.98
CA ASN A 4 -32.66 -6.03 1.69
C ASN A 4 -31.65 -5.40 0.72
N SER A 5 -30.38 -5.32 1.11
CA SER A 5 -29.25 -5.09 0.20
C SER A 5 -28.73 -6.45 -0.29
N ALA A 6 -29.08 -6.80 -1.53
CA ALA A 6 -28.59 -8.00 -2.19
C ALA A 6 -27.21 -7.75 -2.83
N TYR A 7 -26.19 -8.47 -2.37
CA TYR A 7 -24.92 -8.65 -3.09
C TYR A 7 -25.10 -9.72 -4.18
N PRO A 8 -24.71 -9.49 -5.44
CA PRO A 8 -24.75 -10.55 -6.44
C PRO A 8 -23.58 -11.54 -6.26
N SER A 9 -23.94 -12.81 -6.13
CA SER A 9 -23.06 -13.97 -6.18
C SER A 9 -22.32 -14.05 -7.51
N LEU A 10 -20.99 -13.90 -7.48
CA LEU A 10 -20.12 -14.09 -8.64
C LEU A 10 -19.62 -15.54 -8.67
N LYS A 11 -20.01 -16.29 -9.71
CA LYS A 11 -19.38 -17.56 -10.08
C LYS A 11 -17.94 -17.30 -10.57
N PRO A 12 -16.97 -18.19 -10.29
CA PRO A 12 -15.58 -17.99 -10.68
C PRO A 12 -15.41 -18.10 -12.21
N PRO A 13 -14.71 -17.15 -12.87
CA PRO A 13 -14.28 -17.30 -14.25
C PRO A 13 -13.10 -18.28 -14.36
N GLN A 14 -13.06 -19.01 -15.49
CA GLN A 14 -12.00 -19.95 -15.82
C GLN A 14 -10.66 -19.25 -16.15
N GLN A 15 -9.63 -19.64 -15.39
CA GLN A 15 -8.19 -19.75 -15.68
C GLN A 15 -7.56 -18.89 -16.79
N ASN A 16 -6.64 -18.00 -16.36
CA ASN A 16 -5.27 -17.92 -16.87
C ASN A 16 -4.34 -17.55 -15.71
N HIS A 17 -3.37 -18.42 -15.44
CA HIS A 17 -2.57 -18.52 -14.20
C HIS A 17 -1.24 -17.78 -14.31
N PHE A 18 -0.80 -17.06 -13.27
CA PHE A 18 0.59 -16.59 -13.20
C PHE A 18 1.17 -16.49 -11.79
N TRP A 19 0.87 -17.44 -10.90
CA TRP A 19 1.75 -17.78 -9.79
C TRP A 19 1.55 -19.27 -9.48
N PHE A 20 2.60 -20.08 -9.67
CA PHE A 20 2.63 -21.54 -9.46
C PHE A 20 1.69 -22.41 -10.32
N HIS A 21 2.13 -22.75 -11.53
CA HIS A 21 1.78 -24.04 -12.12
C HIS A 21 2.82 -25.08 -11.70
N ILE A 22 2.51 -25.90 -10.69
CA ILE A 22 3.23 -27.14 -10.42
C ILE A 22 2.59 -28.21 -11.33
N PRO A 23 3.32 -28.80 -12.30
CA PRO A 23 2.78 -29.87 -13.12
C PRO A 23 2.45 -31.08 -12.24
N LYS A 24 1.23 -31.61 -12.36
CA LYS A 24 0.95 -32.97 -11.88
C LYS A 24 1.69 -33.95 -12.80
N THR A 25 2.30 -34.96 -12.20
CA THR A 25 2.96 -36.15 -12.79
C THR A 25 4.46 -36.05 -13.10
N ALA A 26 5.28 -36.78 -12.32
CA ALA A 26 5.97 -38.00 -12.75
C ALA A 26 7.02 -38.37 -11.69
N VAL A 27 6.80 -39.48 -10.99
CA VAL A 27 7.82 -40.16 -10.18
C VAL A 27 8.84 -40.78 -11.13
N PRO A 28 10.15 -40.45 -11.06
CA PRO A 28 11.17 -41.25 -11.72
C PRO A 28 11.74 -42.26 -10.73
N LYS A 29 11.74 -43.51 -11.17
CA LYS A 29 12.34 -44.67 -10.52
C LYS A 29 13.83 -44.42 -10.21
N THR A 30 14.24 -45.00 -9.09
CA THR A 30 15.61 -45.26 -8.65
C THR A 30 16.52 -45.73 -9.79
N THR A 31 17.65 -45.04 -9.95
CA THR A 31 18.88 -45.63 -10.49
C THR A 31 20.07 -45.05 -9.73
N SER A 32 20.75 -45.95 -9.03
CA SER A 32 22.03 -45.75 -8.35
C SER A 32 23.11 -45.35 -9.34
N LEU A 33 23.88 -44.30 -9.06
CA LEU A 33 25.22 -44.13 -9.61
C LEU A 33 26.12 -43.44 -8.59
N SER A 34 27.29 -44.05 -8.44
CA SER A 34 28.31 -43.93 -7.40
C SER A 34 29.13 -42.64 -7.45
N LEU A 35 29.49 -42.16 -6.26
CA LEU A 35 30.51 -41.14 -5.99
C LEU A 35 31.92 -41.61 -6.41
N PRO A 36 32.80 -40.66 -6.79
CA PRO A 36 34.19 -40.72 -6.36
C PRO A 36 34.56 -39.52 -5.47
N SER A 37 35.32 -39.85 -4.42
CA SER A 37 35.92 -38.97 -3.41
C SER A 37 37.16 -38.20 -3.92
N PRO A 38 37.66 -37.20 -3.17
CA PRO A 38 38.36 -36.03 -3.72
C PRO A 38 39.89 -36.11 -3.62
N THR A 39 40.58 -35.45 -4.55
CA THR A 39 42.00 -35.12 -4.45
C THR A 39 42.20 -33.61 -4.24
N LYS A 40 42.98 -33.31 -3.20
CA LYS A 40 43.43 -31.99 -2.77
C LYS A 40 44.42 -31.38 -3.77
N THR A 41 44.39 -30.06 -3.95
CA THR A 41 45.62 -29.24 -3.94
C THR A 41 45.28 -27.75 -3.78
N ASN A 42 46.04 -27.12 -2.89
CA ASN A 42 46.06 -25.70 -2.57
C ASN A 42 46.53 -24.85 -3.75
N THR A 43 45.95 -23.68 -3.95
CA THR A 43 46.74 -22.45 -4.14
C THR A 43 45.88 -21.21 -3.89
N GLN A 44 46.32 -20.39 -2.94
CA GLN A 44 45.88 -19.01 -2.79
C GLN A 44 46.23 -18.23 -4.05
N ASN A 45 45.30 -17.43 -4.56
CA ASN A 45 45.66 -16.13 -5.12
C ASN A 45 44.48 -15.16 -5.01
N ARG A 46 44.76 -14.08 -4.28
CA ARG A 46 43.95 -12.89 -4.04
C ARG A 46 44.32 -11.87 -5.13
N PHE A 47 43.38 -10.99 -5.48
CA PHE A 47 43.45 -9.76 -6.31
C PHE A 47 42.58 -9.81 -7.59
N PRO A 48 42.00 -8.68 -8.02
CA PRO A 48 40.83 -8.06 -7.42
C PRO A 48 39.69 -7.95 -8.44
N GLN A 49 38.45 -8.25 -8.06
CA GLN A 49 37.30 -7.88 -8.88
C GLN A 49 37.18 -6.36 -8.87
N GLN A 50 37.57 -5.75 -10.00
CA GLN A 50 37.20 -4.39 -10.36
C GLN A 50 35.69 -4.25 -10.18
N THR A 51 35.32 -3.51 -9.15
CA THR A 51 34.03 -2.87 -9.03
C THR A 51 33.96 -1.87 -10.18
N LEU A 52 33.35 -2.30 -11.29
CA LEU A 52 32.80 -1.36 -12.26
C LEU A 52 31.66 -0.65 -11.55
N ALA A 53 32.00 0.43 -10.85
CA ALA A 53 31.08 1.49 -10.52
C ALA A 53 30.51 1.97 -11.86
N VAL A 54 29.33 1.46 -12.20
CA VAL A 54 28.50 2.05 -13.24
C VAL A 54 28.07 3.39 -12.66
N SER A 55 28.84 4.42 -12.98
CA SER A 55 28.45 5.80 -12.82
C SER A 55 27.15 5.97 -13.60
N ALA A 56 26.03 5.96 -12.89
CA ALA A 56 24.74 6.35 -13.44
C ALA A 56 24.85 7.83 -13.82
N THR A 57 25.18 8.09 -15.07
CA THR A 57 24.89 9.36 -15.71
C THR A 57 23.37 9.48 -15.78
N GLN A 58 22.76 9.99 -14.71
CA GLN A 58 21.38 10.46 -14.68
C GLN A 58 21.26 11.60 -15.69
N GLN A 59 20.93 11.27 -16.94
CA GLN A 59 20.30 12.25 -17.81
C GLN A 59 18.89 12.50 -17.23
N ASN A 60 18.77 13.57 -16.45
CA ASN A 60 17.51 14.09 -15.94
C ASN A 60 16.60 14.45 -17.11
N HIS A 61 15.71 13.53 -17.49
CA HIS A 61 14.50 13.89 -18.22
C HIS A 61 13.40 13.96 -17.16
N SER A 62 12.94 15.18 -16.86
CA SER A 62 11.78 15.38 -15.99
C SER A 62 10.59 14.66 -16.60
N VAL A 63 9.75 14.07 -15.74
CA VAL A 63 8.50 13.48 -16.19
C VAL A 63 7.41 14.51 -15.98
N THR A 64 6.75 14.91 -17.06
CA THR A 64 5.64 15.86 -17.02
C THR A 64 4.34 15.12 -17.23
N VAL A 65 3.49 15.14 -16.20
CA VAL A 65 2.11 14.67 -16.23
C VAL A 65 1.18 15.87 -16.29
N VAL A 66 0.24 15.89 -17.22
CA VAL A 66 -0.83 16.89 -17.23
C VAL A 66 -2.12 16.20 -16.88
N SER A 67 -2.86 16.75 -15.91
CA SER A 67 -4.21 16.32 -15.60
C SER A 67 -5.21 17.40 -15.96
N ILE A 68 -6.28 17.00 -16.65
CA ILE A 68 -7.42 17.87 -16.93
C ILE A 68 -8.63 17.25 -16.27
N VAL A 69 -9.21 17.97 -15.30
CA VAL A 69 -10.37 17.53 -14.52
C VAL A 69 -11.62 18.29 -14.96
N GLY A 70 -12.78 17.63 -14.92
CA GLY A 70 -14.06 18.30 -15.12
C GLY A 70 -14.30 19.36 -14.02
N ASP A 71 -14.60 20.59 -14.41
CA ASP A 71 -14.93 21.67 -13.48
C ASP A 71 -16.14 21.30 -12.62
N GLY A 72 -16.00 21.44 -11.30
CA GLY A 72 -17.04 21.02 -10.35
C GLY A 72 -17.33 19.51 -10.30
N SER A 73 -16.50 18.66 -10.91
CA SER A 73 -16.69 17.21 -10.86
C SER A 73 -16.20 16.60 -9.54
N PHE A 74 -16.88 15.55 -9.09
CA PHE A 74 -16.62 14.88 -7.81
C PHE A 74 -16.16 13.44 -8.02
N SER A 75 -15.19 13.03 -7.20
CA SER A 75 -14.67 11.67 -7.16
C SER A 75 -15.56 10.73 -6.33
N PRO A 76 -15.55 9.42 -6.62
CA PRO A 76 -16.11 8.41 -5.71
C PRO A 76 -15.43 8.36 -4.34
N ILE A 77 -14.29 9.01 -4.15
CA ILE A 77 -13.54 9.06 -2.89
C ILE A 77 -14.24 10.05 -1.95
N LYS A 78 -15.27 9.56 -1.27
CA LYS A 78 -16.11 10.32 -0.33
C LYS A 78 -16.65 11.64 -0.91
N SER A 79 -16.98 11.66 -2.20
CA SER A 79 -17.45 12.87 -2.89
C SER A 79 -16.46 14.04 -2.81
N THR A 80 -15.16 13.77 -2.83
CA THR A 80 -14.12 14.81 -2.85
C THR A 80 -13.99 15.36 -4.28
N PRO A 81 -13.89 16.69 -4.50
CA PRO A 81 -13.67 17.24 -5.83
C PRO A 81 -12.44 16.62 -6.53
N TRP A 82 -12.57 16.27 -7.81
CA TRP A 82 -11.46 15.65 -8.55
C TRP A 82 -10.21 16.53 -8.62
N GLU A 83 -10.40 17.85 -8.70
CA GLU A 83 -9.30 18.83 -8.65
C GLU A 83 -8.44 18.65 -7.38
N GLN A 84 -9.06 18.53 -6.21
CA GLN A 84 -8.35 18.34 -4.95
C GLN A 84 -7.63 16.99 -4.89
N VAL A 85 -8.25 15.92 -5.41
CA VAL A 85 -7.64 14.58 -5.46
C VAL A 85 -6.42 14.57 -6.38
N MET A 86 -6.49 15.24 -7.53
CA MET A 86 -5.39 15.28 -8.49
C MET A 86 -4.26 16.20 -8.03
N LEU A 87 -4.57 17.32 -7.36
CA LEU A 87 -3.56 18.18 -6.72
C LEU A 87 -2.82 17.44 -5.60
N HIS A 88 -3.55 16.72 -4.73
CA HIS A 88 -2.94 15.89 -3.69
C HIS A 88 -2.06 14.79 -4.31
N THR A 89 -2.52 14.17 -5.40
CA THR A 89 -1.73 13.18 -6.14
C THR A 89 -0.45 13.78 -6.71
N ALA A 90 -0.51 15.01 -7.25
CA ALA A 90 0.64 15.73 -7.78
C ALA A 90 1.72 15.94 -6.71
N ASP A 91 1.33 16.34 -5.50
CA ASP A 91 2.25 16.47 -4.38
C ASP A 91 2.87 15.12 -3.97
N ARG A 92 2.06 14.06 -3.94
CA ARG A 92 2.50 12.71 -3.56
C ARG A 92 3.41 12.04 -4.60
N LEU A 93 3.38 12.45 -5.87
CA LEU A 93 4.31 11.97 -6.90
C LEU A 93 5.74 12.43 -6.62
N LYS A 94 5.92 13.66 -6.09
CA LYS A 94 7.24 14.20 -5.71
C LYS A 94 7.91 13.45 -4.57
N TRP A 95 7.15 12.64 -3.83
CA TRP A 95 7.71 11.75 -2.80
C TRP A 95 8.48 10.57 -3.41
N VAL A 96 8.15 10.20 -4.65
CA VAL A 96 8.82 9.11 -5.38
C VAL A 96 10.05 9.64 -6.11
N ASP A 97 9.91 10.78 -6.81
CA ASP A 97 11.00 11.41 -7.55
C ASP A 97 10.69 12.92 -7.69
N GLU A 98 11.62 13.79 -7.28
CA GLU A 98 11.43 15.25 -7.37
C GLU A 98 11.35 15.76 -8.81
N GLY A 99 11.86 14.99 -9.77
CA GLY A 99 11.73 15.26 -11.19
C GLY A 99 10.39 14.86 -11.79
N TYR A 100 9.44 14.37 -10.99
CA TYR A 100 8.05 14.17 -11.42
C TYR A 100 7.25 15.45 -11.18
N GLU A 101 6.83 16.07 -12.27
CA GLU A 101 5.97 17.25 -12.27
C GLU A 101 4.58 16.85 -12.75
N MET A 102 3.56 17.21 -11.99
CA MET A 102 2.17 17.03 -12.39
C MET A 102 1.44 18.37 -12.31
N LEU A 103 0.91 18.82 -13.46
CA LEU A 103 0.12 20.04 -13.58
C LEU A 103 -1.37 19.67 -13.65
N VAL A 104 -2.21 20.35 -12.88
CA VAL A 104 -3.65 20.09 -12.79
C VAL A 104 -4.40 21.30 -13.31
N PHE A 105 -5.28 21.08 -14.29
CA PHE A 105 -6.13 22.09 -14.90
C PHE A 105 -7.60 21.66 -14.85
N THR A 106 -8.52 22.62 -14.83
CA THR A 106 -9.95 22.34 -15.02
C THR A 106 -10.35 22.52 -16.48
N ASP A 107 -11.35 21.76 -16.95
CA ASP A 107 -11.85 21.83 -18.32
C ASP A 107 -12.57 23.15 -18.65
N LYS A 108 -12.91 23.94 -17.63
CA LYS A 108 -13.37 25.34 -17.76
C LYS A 108 -12.39 26.19 -18.59
N LEU A 109 -11.08 25.93 -18.47
CA LEU A 109 -10.06 26.64 -19.23
C LEU A 109 -10.11 26.34 -20.73
N LEU A 110 -10.66 25.18 -21.13
CA LEU A 110 -10.77 24.77 -22.54
C LEU A 110 -11.90 25.47 -23.28
N THR A 111 -12.90 25.96 -22.54
CA THR A 111 -14.16 26.48 -23.10
C THR A 111 -14.31 27.99 -22.94
N CYS A 112 -13.50 28.63 -22.09
CA CYS A 112 -13.50 30.09 -21.92
C CYS A 112 -12.88 30.79 -23.14
N LYS A 113 -13.65 31.68 -23.78
CA LYS A 113 -13.22 32.48 -24.95
C LYS A 113 -12.29 33.64 -24.60
N ASP A 114 -12.23 34.06 -23.34
CA ASP A 114 -11.73 35.39 -22.95
C ASP A 114 -10.30 35.45 -22.44
N GLN A 115 -9.46 34.40 -22.53
CA GLN A 115 -8.03 34.54 -22.19
C GLN A 115 -7.11 33.74 -23.12
N GLU A 116 -6.50 34.45 -24.08
CA GLU A 116 -5.36 33.95 -24.87
C GLU A 116 -4.20 33.47 -23.97
N SER A 117 -4.01 34.09 -22.80
CA SER A 117 -2.99 33.70 -21.81
C SER A 117 -3.23 32.33 -21.18
N ASN A 118 -4.45 32.03 -20.72
CA ASN A 118 -4.75 30.75 -20.05
C ASN A 118 -4.69 29.56 -21.01
N ASN A 119 -5.11 29.76 -22.26
CA ASN A 119 -4.92 28.77 -23.31
C ASN A 119 -3.43 28.57 -23.63
N SER A 120 -2.58 29.59 -23.47
CA SER A 120 -1.15 29.45 -23.73
C SER A 120 -0.45 28.51 -22.73
N ASP A 121 -0.81 28.57 -21.44
CA ASP A 121 -0.17 27.76 -20.39
C ASP A 121 -0.52 26.29 -20.52
N ILE A 122 -1.80 25.95 -20.73
CA ILE A 122 -2.22 24.56 -20.91
C ILE A 122 -1.64 23.97 -22.21
N ASN A 123 -1.61 24.75 -23.30
CA ASN A 123 -1.01 24.29 -24.55
C ASN A 123 0.50 24.04 -24.38
N LYS A 124 1.20 24.92 -23.67
CA LYS A 124 2.62 24.74 -23.36
C LYS A 124 2.86 23.49 -22.50
N ALA A 125 2.02 23.26 -21.50
CA ALA A 125 2.06 22.06 -20.67
C ALA A 125 1.83 20.79 -21.50
N LEU A 126 0.81 20.79 -22.36
CA LEU A 126 0.47 19.64 -23.22
C LEU A 126 1.55 19.32 -24.26
N LEU A 127 2.28 20.32 -24.77
CA LEU A 127 3.42 20.12 -25.67
C LEU A 127 4.58 19.36 -25.01
N GLN A 128 4.73 19.49 -23.70
CA GLN A 128 5.79 18.85 -22.92
C GLN A 128 5.30 17.58 -22.20
N ALA A 129 4.00 17.29 -22.23
CA ALA A 129 3.40 16.20 -21.48
C ALA A 129 3.87 14.83 -21.98
N ASN A 130 4.41 14.03 -21.06
CA ASN A 130 4.65 12.61 -21.30
C ASN A 130 3.36 11.79 -21.13
N ILE A 131 2.49 12.24 -20.21
CA ILE A 131 1.24 11.59 -19.82
C ILE A 131 0.15 12.65 -19.70
N LEU A 132 -1.02 12.36 -20.27
CA LEU A 132 -2.25 13.13 -20.06
C LEU A 132 -3.27 12.27 -19.30
N VAL A 133 -3.77 12.78 -18.17
CA VAL A 133 -4.79 12.14 -17.33
C VAL A 133 -6.06 12.98 -17.37
N ILE A 134 -7.10 12.48 -18.04
CA ILE A 134 -8.40 13.15 -18.16
C ILE A 134 -9.37 12.52 -17.16
N VAL A 135 -10.00 13.33 -16.30
CA VAL A 135 -10.88 12.83 -15.24
C VAL A 135 -12.17 13.65 -15.14
N GLY A 136 -13.33 12.99 -15.04
CA GLY A 136 -14.59 13.67 -14.74
C GLY A 136 -15.14 14.60 -15.83
N ILE A 137 -14.64 14.54 -17.08
CA ILE A 137 -15.06 15.48 -18.14
C ILE A 137 -16.31 14.96 -18.85
N GLN A 138 -17.37 15.76 -18.82
CA GLN A 138 -18.66 15.46 -19.45
C GLN A 138 -19.12 16.55 -20.46
N ASN A 139 -18.45 17.71 -20.48
CA ASN A 139 -18.83 18.84 -21.34
C ASN A 139 -18.42 18.59 -22.80
N GLN A 140 -19.38 18.70 -23.74
CA GLN A 140 -19.14 18.43 -25.16
C GLN A 140 -18.07 19.35 -25.80
N ALA A 141 -18.04 20.64 -25.47
CA ALA A 141 -17.04 21.56 -26.02
C ALA A 141 -15.63 21.23 -25.53
N SER A 142 -15.49 20.85 -24.25
CA SER A 142 -14.23 20.33 -23.69
C SER A 142 -13.79 19.05 -24.39
N ILE A 143 -14.72 18.11 -24.63
CA ILE A 143 -14.45 16.83 -25.32
C ILE A 143 -13.93 17.09 -26.74
N ASP A 144 -14.61 17.94 -27.51
CA ASP A 144 -14.22 18.27 -28.88
C ASP A 144 -12.84 18.93 -28.93
N TRP A 145 -12.55 19.83 -27.98
CA TRP A 145 -11.24 20.45 -27.84
C TRP A 145 -10.15 19.42 -27.55
N LEU A 146 -10.39 18.50 -26.61
CA LEU A 146 -9.43 17.46 -26.23
C LEU A 146 -9.11 16.55 -27.41
N LEU A 147 -10.13 16.06 -28.12
CA LEU A 147 -9.96 15.21 -29.30
C LEU A 147 -9.15 15.90 -30.41
N LYS A 148 -9.24 17.22 -30.53
CA LYS A 148 -8.49 18.01 -31.50
C LYS A 148 -7.04 18.23 -31.08
N ASN A 149 -6.78 18.58 -29.82
CA ASN A 149 -5.50 19.15 -29.37
C ASN A 149 -4.56 18.15 -28.67
N THR A 150 -5.00 16.93 -28.35
CA THR A 150 -4.20 15.97 -27.57
C THR A 150 -3.68 14.77 -28.37
N LYS A 151 -3.82 14.80 -29.70
CA LYS A 151 -3.50 13.65 -30.58
C LYS A 151 -2.03 13.22 -30.52
N THR A 152 -1.11 14.16 -30.29
CA THR A 152 0.35 13.94 -30.29
C THR A 152 0.88 13.31 -29.01
N ILE A 153 0.14 13.39 -27.89
CA ILE A 153 0.58 12.90 -26.59
C ILE A 153 0.52 11.37 -26.59
N PRO A 154 1.61 10.62 -26.39
CA PRO A 154 1.63 9.17 -26.59
C PRO A 154 0.87 8.38 -25.52
N ASN A 155 0.74 8.92 -24.30
CA ASN A 155 0.09 8.27 -23.17
C ASN A 155 -1.08 9.13 -22.69
N VAL A 156 -2.30 8.69 -22.94
CA VAL A 156 -3.55 9.37 -22.54
C VAL A 156 -4.42 8.35 -21.80
N VAL A 157 -4.85 8.69 -20.59
CA VAL A 157 -5.77 7.85 -19.82
C VAL A 157 -6.96 8.69 -19.38
N CYS A 158 -8.16 8.15 -19.58
CA CYS A 158 -9.43 8.80 -19.35
C CYS A 158 -10.20 7.99 -18.31
N PHE A 159 -10.61 8.65 -17.23
CA PHE A 159 -11.36 8.05 -16.14
C PHE A 159 -12.60 8.88 -15.82
N ASP A 160 -13.71 8.23 -15.47
CA ASP A 160 -14.96 8.88 -15.05
C ASP A 160 -15.43 10.00 -16.01
N SER A 161 -15.07 9.88 -17.29
CA SER A 161 -15.25 10.89 -18.35
C SER A 161 -16.12 10.32 -19.47
N PHE A 162 -16.52 11.18 -20.41
CA PHE A 162 -17.38 10.79 -21.50
C PHE A 162 -16.76 9.68 -22.38
N PRO A 163 -17.52 8.63 -22.79
CA PRO A 163 -16.97 7.44 -23.47
C PRO A 163 -16.25 7.67 -24.80
N LEU A 164 -16.44 8.84 -25.43
CA LEU A 164 -15.76 9.20 -26.67
C LEU A 164 -14.24 9.45 -26.45
N LEU A 165 -13.85 9.80 -25.23
CA LEU A 165 -12.45 9.94 -24.85
C LEU A 165 -11.86 8.55 -24.62
N THR A 166 -10.84 8.20 -25.41
CA THR A 166 -10.25 6.85 -25.41
C THR A 166 -8.86 6.83 -24.80
N ASN A 167 -8.51 5.70 -24.19
CA ASN A 167 -7.19 5.49 -23.62
C ASN A 167 -6.18 5.20 -24.74
N LYS A 168 -4.96 5.69 -24.56
CA LYS A 168 -3.82 5.48 -25.44
C LYS A 168 -2.57 5.23 -24.61
N LEU A 169 -1.84 4.15 -24.87
CA LEU A 169 -0.60 3.82 -24.16
C LEU A 169 0.49 3.54 -25.19
N GLY A 170 1.61 4.25 -25.10
CA GLY A 170 2.70 4.16 -26.07
C GLY A 170 2.27 4.44 -27.51
N GLY A 171 1.26 5.28 -27.71
CA GLY A 171 0.65 5.60 -29.00
C GLY A 171 -0.44 4.64 -29.48
N LEU A 172 -0.68 3.51 -28.79
CA LEU A 172 -1.68 2.52 -29.15
C LEU A 172 -2.99 2.78 -28.41
N GLN A 173 -4.12 2.83 -29.11
CA GLN A 173 -5.43 2.87 -28.47
C GLN A 173 -5.69 1.58 -27.69
N VAL A 174 -6.17 1.72 -26.45
CA VAL A 174 -6.49 0.60 -25.57
C VAL A 174 -7.91 0.75 -25.01
N PRO A 175 -8.61 -0.36 -24.70
CA PRO A 175 -9.96 -0.28 -24.13
C PRO A 175 -10.01 0.52 -22.82
N SER A 176 -11.06 1.33 -22.65
CA SER A 176 -11.31 2.14 -21.44
C SER A 176 -11.91 1.35 -20.29
N THR A 177 -12.67 0.30 -20.58
CA THR A 177 -13.34 -0.54 -19.59
C THR A 177 -13.04 -2.02 -19.83
N VAL A 178 -12.74 -2.75 -18.77
CA VAL A 178 -12.77 -4.22 -18.77
C VAL A 178 -14.22 -4.68 -18.81
N ALA A 179 -14.90 -4.51 -19.95
CA ALA A 179 -16.14 -5.21 -20.22
C ALA A 179 -15.80 -6.67 -20.54
N GLY A 180 -16.21 -7.56 -19.64
CA GLY A 180 -15.79 -8.97 -19.62
C GLY A 180 -15.99 -9.73 -20.93
N ASN A 181 -15.10 -10.72 -21.13
CA ASN A 181 -15.19 -11.95 -21.93
C ASN A 181 -15.51 -11.89 -23.43
N LEU A 182 -16.07 -10.82 -24.00
CA LEU A 182 -16.47 -10.78 -25.41
C LEU A 182 -15.39 -10.14 -26.32
N ALA A 183 -14.74 -9.07 -25.87
CA ALA A 183 -13.63 -8.45 -26.59
C ALA A 183 -12.36 -9.34 -26.62
N GLU A 184 -12.12 -10.11 -25.55
CA GLU A 184 -10.98 -11.04 -25.44
C GLU A 184 -11.03 -12.17 -26.46
N LYS A 185 -12.22 -12.68 -26.81
CA LYS A 185 -12.38 -13.76 -27.78
C LYS A 185 -12.12 -13.33 -29.23
N ILE A 186 -12.27 -12.05 -29.54
CA ILE A 186 -12.10 -11.52 -30.90
C ILE A 186 -10.67 -10.97 -31.10
N ALA A 187 -10.07 -10.39 -30.05
CA ALA A 187 -8.71 -9.85 -30.10
C ALA A 187 -7.60 -10.93 -30.07
N GLY A 188 -7.87 -12.10 -29.47
CA GLY A 188 -6.85 -13.11 -29.15
C GLY A 188 -6.15 -13.81 -30.32
N LYS A 189 -6.48 -13.52 -31.59
CA LYS A 189 -5.85 -14.18 -32.76
C LYS A 189 -4.97 -13.28 -33.65
N PHE A 190 -4.92 -11.96 -33.42
CA PHE A 190 -4.26 -11.03 -34.36
C PHE A 190 -3.39 -9.94 -33.72
N LEU A 191 -3.16 -9.96 -32.41
CA LEU A 191 -2.38 -8.92 -31.74
C LEU A 191 -0.88 -9.27 -31.59
N ASN A 192 -0.02 -8.31 -31.94
CA ASN A 192 1.42 -8.38 -31.70
C ASN A 192 1.76 -8.25 -30.21
N GLY A 193 2.97 -8.66 -29.80
CA GLY A 193 3.37 -8.69 -28.38
C GLY A 193 3.27 -7.33 -27.67
N ARG A 194 3.58 -6.22 -28.37
CA ARG A 194 3.50 -4.85 -27.85
C ARG A 194 2.05 -4.40 -27.54
N SER A 195 1.07 -4.89 -28.30
CA SER A 195 -0.34 -4.64 -28.03
C SER A 195 -0.82 -5.36 -26.76
N ASN A 196 -0.36 -6.59 -26.53
CA ASN A 196 -0.73 -7.35 -25.34
C ASN A 196 -0.23 -6.70 -24.05
N GLU A 197 1.02 -6.21 -24.03
CA GLU A 197 1.57 -5.48 -22.89
C GLU A 197 0.80 -4.19 -22.57
N ALA A 198 0.34 -3.47 -23.60
CA ALA A 198 -0.47 -2.27 -23.42
C ALA A 198 -1.88 -2.59 -22.90
N ILE A 199 -2.49 -3.68 -23.36
CA ILE A 199 -3.77 -4.16 -22.85
C ILE A 199 -3.65 -4.61 -21.39
N ASP A 200 -2.60 -5.35 -21.04
CA ASP A 200 -2.37 -5.81 -19.67
C ASP A 200 -2.10 -4.64 -18.72
N THR A 201 -1.37 -3.62 -19.20
CA THR A 201 -1.17 -2.37 -18.46
C THR A 201 -2.50 -1.64 -18.27
N ALA A 202 -3.32 -1.50 -19.32
CA ALA A 202 -4.65 -0.89 -19.25
C ALA A 202 -5.58 -1.60 -18.25
N LYS A 203 -5.56 -2.95 -18.23
CA LYS A 203 -6.29 -3.75 -17.23
C LYS A 203 -5.81 -3.46 -15.82
N THR A 204 -4.50 -3.44 -15.61
CA THR A 204 -3.89 -3.18 -14.30
C THR A 204 -4.28 -1.80 -13.76
N ILE A 205 -4.15 -0.76 -14.58
CA ILE A 205 -4.52 0.61 -14.17
C ILE A 205 -6.03 0.76 -13.95
N SER A 206 -6.86 0.10 -14.74
CA SER A 206 -8.32 0.15 -14.57
C SER A 206 -8.75 -0.50 -13.26
N LYS A 207 -8.19 -1.67 -12.91
CA LYS A 207 -8.46 -2.31 -11.62
C LYS A 207 -8.04 -1.44 -10.44
N ALA A 208 -6.83 -0.87 -10.49
CA ALA A 208 -6.33 0.01 -9.44
C ALA A 208 -7.21 1.26 -9.29
N TRP A 209 -7.54 1.93 -10.40
CA TRP A 209 -8.43 3.11 -10.38
C TRP A 209 -9.78 2.82 -9.70
N ASN A 210 -10.36 1.65 -9.99
CA ASN A 210 -11.66 1.23 -9.46
C ASN A 210 -11.65 0.87 -7.96
N ARG A 211 -10.49 0.88 -7.29
CA ARG A 211 -10.40 0.76 -5.83
C ARG A 211 -10.61 2.09 -5.11
N TYR A 212 -10.70 3.20 -5.83
CA TYR A 212 -11.08 4.52 -5.33
C TYR A 212 -10.31 4.96 -4.07
N ASN A 213 -8.99 4.97 -4.16
CA ASN A 213 -8.11 5.51 -3.12
C ASN A 213 -6.90 6.24 -3.72
N SER A 214 -6.31 7.14 -2.96
CA SER A 214 -5.24 8.02 -3.43
C SER A 214 -3.94 7.28 -3.77
N ASP A 215 -3.63 6.20 -3.06
CA ASP A 215 -2.43 5.40 -3.34
C ASP A 215 -2.52 4.67 -4.66
N ASP A 216 -3.70 4.15 -5.01
CA ASP A 216 -3.94 3.52 -6.29
C ASP A 216 -3.96 4.51 -7.46
N ILE A 217 -4.51 5.70 -7.26
CA ILE A 217 -4.44 6.78 -8.27
C ILE A 217 -2.98 7.13 -8.56
N ARG A 218 -2.16 7.31 -7.52
CA ARG A 218 -0.72 7.53 -7.69
C ARG A 218 -0.06 6.34 -8.38
N PHE A 219 -0.39 5.11 -7.97
CA PHE A 219 0.16 3.90 -8.56
C PHE A 219 -0.15 3.78 -10.06
N VAL A 220 -1.37 4.12 -10.50
CA VAL A 220 -1.75 4.17 -11.92
C VAL A 220 -0.76 5.03 -12.71
N ILE A 221 -0.44 6.22 -12.21
CA ILE A 221 0.50 7.13 -12.88
C ILE A 221 1.90 6.52 -12.90
N LEU A 222 2.39 5.98 -11.78
CA LEU A 222 3.71 5.35 -11.69
C LEU A 222 3.85 4.14 -12.65
N VAL A 223 2.80 3.34 -12.83
CA VAL A 223 2.79 2.22 -13.79
C VAL A 223 2.97 2.72 -15.21
N ILE A 224 2.28 3.80 -15.59
CA ILE A 224 2.40 4.39 -16.93
C ILE A 224 3.80 4.97 -17.12
N ILE A 225 4.35 5.67 -16.12
CA ILE A 225 5.73 6.16 -16.15
C ILE A 225 6.70 4.99 -16.39
N ASN A 226 6.60 3.93 -15.58
CA ASN A 226 7.47 2.75 -15.66
C ASN A 226 7.36 2.00 -17.00
N GLY A 227 6.16 1.92 -17.57
CA GLY A 227 5.90 1.21 -18.81
C GLY A 227 6.30 1.98 -20.07
N TYR A 228 6.16 3.31 -20.06
CA TYR A 228 6.17 4.12 -21.29
C TYR A 228 7.06 5.36 -21.26
N VAL A 229 7.61 5.74 -20.11
CA VAL A 229 8.45 6.94 -19.97
C VAL A 229 9.85 6.55 -19.50
N ARG A 230 9.99 6.06 -18.27
CA ARG A 230 11.25 5.56 -17.71
C ARG A 230 11.03 4.61 -16.54
N PRO A 231 11.95 3.67 -16.26
CA PRO A 231 11.84 2.76 -15.12
C PRO A 231 11.63 3.51 -13.80
N VAL A 232 10.72 3.01 -12.97
CA VAL A 232 10.42 3.54 -11.62
C VAL A 232 10.96 2.55 -10.59
N PRO A 233 11.98 2.91 -9.78
CA PRO A 233 12.64 1.98 -8.86
C PRO A 233 11.68 1.26 -7.89
N ILE A 234 10.71 1.99 -7.31
CA ILE A 234 9.75 1.41 -6.36
C ILE A 234 8.83 0.33 -6.99
N LEU A 235 8.73 0.29 -8.33
CA LEU A 235 7.92 -0.69 -9.05
C LEU A 235 8.72 -1.91 -9.53
N GLN A 236 10.04 -1.97 -9.30
CA GLN A 236 10.88 -3.10 -9.72
C GLN A 236 10.42 -4.43 -9.09
N GLY A 237 9.87 -4.39 -7.87
CA GLY A 237 9.36 -5.56 -7.16
C GLY A 237 8.02 -6.13 -7.66
N LEU A 238 7.31 -5.44 -8.56
CA LEU A 238 6.02 -5.92 -9.10
C LEU A 238 6.19 -7.01 -10.18
N ARG A 239 7.44 -7.43 -10.44
CA ARG A 239 7.82 -8.32 -11.53
C ARG A 239 8.70 -9.49 -11.07
N ALA A 240 8.34 -10.17 -9.98
CA ALA A 240 8.95 -11.48 -9.74
C ALA A 240 8.40 -12.49 -10.78
N LYS A 241 9.25 -12.88 -11.74
CA LYS A 241 8.92 -13.78 -12.85
C LYS A 241 9.80 -15.03 -12.86
N GLY A 242 9.16 -16.19 -13.01
CA GLY A 242 9.66 -17.29 -13.84
C GLY A 242 10.33 -18.49 -13.15
N PHE A 243 10.90 -19.37 -13.98
CA PHE A 243 11.52 -20.64 -13.59
C PHE A 243 12.66 -20.51 -12.55
N SER A 244 13.32 -19.34 -12.47
CA SER A 244 14.38 -19.05 -11.49
C SER A 244 13.87 -19.08 -10.05
N THR A 245 12.72 -18.46 -9.80
CA THR A 245 12.03 -18.48 -8.51
C THR A 245 11.70 -19.90 -8.08
N LEU A 246 11.07 -20.68 -8.98
CA LEU A 246 10.70 -22.06 -8.69
C LEU A 246 11.94 -22.93 -8.41
N LYS A 247 13.02 -22.73 -9.17
CA LYS A 247 14.30 -23.41 -8.95
C LYS A 247 14.93 -23.05 -7.61
N CYS A 248 14.86 -21.79 -7.19
CA CYS A 248 15.35 -21.36 -5.88
C CYS A 248 14.58 -22.04 -4.75
N MET A 249 13.24 -21.95 -4.77
CA MET A 249 12.40 -22.56 -3.73
C MET A 249 12.59 -24.07 -3.71
N ALA A 250 12.56 -24.73 -4.87
CA ALA A 250 12.77 -26.18 -4.98
C ALA A 250 14.18 -26.62 -4.58
N LYS A 251 15.18 -25.74 -4.56
CA LYS A 251 16.53 -26.07 -4.08
C LYS A 251 16.64 -25.88 -2.56
N ASN A 252 16.15 -24.76 -2.03
CA ASN A 252 16.45 -24.32 -0.67
C ASN A 252 15.31 -24.58 0.34
N CYS A 253 14.07 -24.69 -0.12
CA CYS A 253 12.86 -24.70 0.72
C CYS A 253 11.98 -25.94 0.51
N ARG A 254 12.59 -27.09 0.18
CA ARG A 254 11.84 -28.32 -0.20
C ARG A 254 10.90 -28.80 0.92
N ALA A 255 11.39 -28.80 2.15
CA ALA A 255 10.63 -29.29 3.29
C ALA A 255 9.44 -28.36 3.60
N GLU A 256 9.64 -27.06 3.49
CA GLU A 256 8.64 -26.04 3.72
C GLU A 256 7.60 -26.02 2.59
N ILE A 257 8.01 -26.19 1.33
CA ILE A 257 7.10 -26.40 0.19
C ILE A 257 6.22 -27.62 0.45
N LEU A 258 6.81 -28.77 0.77
CA LEU A 258 6.04 -29.99 1.02
C LEU A 258 5.11 -29.82 2.21
N GLY A 259 5.59 -29.19 3.29
CA GLY A 259 4.79 -28.87 4.46
C GLY A 259 3.59 -27.97 4.13
N CYS A 260 3.80 -26.94 3.30
CA CYS A 260 2.73 -26.07 2.82
C CYS A 260 1.74 -26.81 1.91
N LEU A 261 2.24 -27.64 0.98
CA LEU A 261 1.38 -28.41 0.08
C LEU A 261 0.54 -29.48 0.79
N LEU A 262 0.95 -29.93 1.97
CA LEU A 262 0.18 -30.85 2.80
C LEU A 262 -0.79 -30.13 3.74
N ASP A 263 -0.60 -28.83 3.98
CA ASP A 263 -1.45 -28.00 4.82
C ASP A 263 -2.57 -27.33 4.00
N SER A 264 -3.83 -27.50 4.43
CA SER A 264 -4.97 -26.97 3.69
C SER A 264 -4.97 -25.44 3.65
N ASN A 265 -4.69 -24.80 4.80
CA ASN A 265 -4.68 -23.35 4.92
C ASN A 265 -3.55 -22.74 4.09
N CYS A 266 -2.33 -23.29 4.16
CA CYS A 266 -1.22 -22.81 3.34
C CYS A 266 -1.53 -22.87 1.84
N ARG A 267 -2.13 -23.97 1.35
CA ARG A 267 -2.57 -24.05 -0.06
C ARG A 267 -3.62 -22.99 -0.41
N LYS A 268 -4.63 -22.79 0.44
CA LYS A 268 -5.65 -21.75 0.25
C LYS A 268 -5.02 -20.34 0.22
N ALA A 269 -4.08 -20.07 1.12
CA ALA A 269 -3.35 -18.80 1.18
C ALA A 269 -2.59 -18.54 -0.13
N LEU A 270 -1.80 -19.51 -0.61
CA LEU A 270 -1.07 -19.36 -1.87
C LEU A 270 -2.01 -19.19 -3.06
N GLN A 271 -3.08 -19.98 -3.14
CA GLN A 271 -4.08 -19.85 -4.21
C GLN A 271 -4.75 -18.47 -4.20
N CYS A 272 -5.08 -17.95 -3.03
CA CYS A 272 -5.67 -16.63 -2.86
C CYS A 272 -4.69 -15.52 -3.27
N LEU A 273 -3.44 -15.56 -2.75
CA LEU A 273 -2.40 -14.59 -3.09
C LEU A 273 -2.12 -14.51 -4.59
N ASN A 274 -2.21 -15.64 -5.29
CA ASN A 274 -2.03 -15.71 -6.74
C ASN A 274 -3.14 -14.97 -7.53
N THR A 275 -4.25 -14.61 -6.89
CA THR A 275 -5.35 -13.84 -7.48
C THR A 275 -5.28 -12.35 -7.16
N CYS A 276 -4.46 -11.95 -6.19
CA CYS A 276 -4.30 -10.54 -5.83
C CYS A 276 -3.48 -9.80 -6.89
N ASP A 277 -3.87 -8.57 -7.20
CA ASP A 277 -3.02 -7.70 -8.00
C ASP A 277 -1.77 -7.29 -7.18
N PRO A 278 -0.59 -7.09 -7.79
CA PRO A 278 0.68 -6.88 -7.07
C PRO A 278 0.72 -5.72 -6.06
N THR A 279 -0.16 -4.73 -6.21
CA THR A 279 -0.28 -3.59 -5.29
C THR A 279 -1.49 -3.65 -4.38
N ASP A 280 -2.32 -4.70 -4.49
CA ASP A 280 -3.48 -4.89 -3.65
C ASP A 280 -3.06 -5.42 -2.28
N GLN A 281 -2.61 -4.51 -1.42
CA GLN A 281 -2.20 -4.83 -0.06
C GLN A 281 -3.37 -5.38 0.76
N VAL A 282 -4.58 -4.87 0.53
CA VAL A 282 -5.80 -5.36 1.20
C VAL A 282 -6.03 -6.81 0.85
N CYS A 283 -6.07 -7.17 -0.44
CA CYS A 283 -6.22 -8.55 -0.91
C CYS A 283 -5.13 -9.45 -0.33
N SER A 284 -3.86 -9.03 -0.45
CA SER A 284 -2.73 -9.84 -0.02
C SER A 284 -2.74 -10.11 1.48
N TYR A 285 -2.97 -9.06 2.28
CA TYR A 285 -3.06 -9.17 3.72
C TYR A 285 -4.27 -10.02 4.13
N MET A 286 -5.41 -9.90 3.45
CA MET A 286 -6.62 -10.66 3.78
C MET A 286 -6.50 -12.15 3.44
N CYS A 287 -5.81 -12.50 2.35
CA CYS A 287 -5.45 -13.89 2.05
C CYS A 287 -4.60 -14.50 3.18
N ILE A 288 -3.56 -13.78 3.62
CA ILE A 288 -2.66 -14.25 4.68
C ILE A 288 -3.44 -14.38 6.00
N ALA A 289 -4.13 -13.32 6.41
CA ALA A 289 -4.84 -13.27 7.69
C ALA A 289 -6.02 -14.25 7.79
N SER A 290 -6.63 -14.62 6.66
CA SER A 290 -7.69 -15.64 6.60
C SER A 290 -7.16 -17.05 6.81
N TYR A 291 -5.94 -17.33 6.33
CA TYR A 291 -5.41 -18.68 6.20
C TYR A 291 -4.06 -18.87 6.91
N GLU A 292 -3.77 -18.07 7.96
CA GLU A 292 -2.54 -18.20 8.74
C GLU A 292 -2.37 -19.63 9.27
N SER A 293 -1.17 -20.17 9.08
CA SER A 293 -0.77 -21.45 9.65
C SER A 293 0.73 -21.48 9.90
N PRO A 294 1.22 -22.32 10.83
CA PRO A 294 2.66 -22.50 11.03
C PRO A 294 3.40 -22.97 9.77
N LYS A 295 2.71 -23.66 8.84
CA LYS A 295 3.29 -24.12 7.58
C LYS A 295 3.42 -22.97 6.57
N LEU A 296 2.46 -22.06 6.53
CA LEU A 296 2.56 -20.81 5.76
C LEU A 296 3.71 -19.95 6.26
N GLU A 297 3.80 -19.73 7.58
CA GLU A 297 4.89 -18.97 8.20
C GLU A 297 6.27 -19.56 7.85
N ALA A 298 6.44 -20.89 8.01
CA ALA A 298 7.70 -21.55 7.70
C ALA A 298 8.07 -21.43 6.21
N PHE A 299 7.08 -21.59 5.32
CA PHE A 299 7.27 -21.40 3.88
C PHE A 299 7.71 -19.98 3.53
N SER A 300 6.98 -18.97 4.00
CA SER A 300 7.30 -17.55 3.77
C SER A 300 8.68 -17.18 4.35
N LEU A 301 9.01 -17.66 5.55
CA LEU A 301 10.32 -17.46 6.16
C LEU A 301 11.45 -18.03 5.31
N CYS A 302 11.27 -19.23 4.76
CA CYS A 302 12.29 -19.82 3.90
C CYS A 302 12.39 -19.07 2.56
N ALA A 303 11.26 -18.92 1.87
CA ALA A 303 11.22 -18.46 0.49
C ALA A 303 11.52 -16.96 0.36
N LEU A 304 11.00 -16.13 1.26
CA LEU A 304 11.15 -14.68 1.21
C LEU A 304 12.34 -14.23 2.05
N GLN A 305 12.34 -14.59 3.33
CA GLN A 305 13.25 -13.96 4.29
C GLN A 305 14.66 -14.55 4.31
N LYS A 306 14.79 -15.89 4.22
CA LYS A 306 16.11 -16.56 4.30
C LYS A 306 16.82 -16.63 2.95
N HIS A 307 16.09 -16.92 1.88
CA HIS A 307 16.67 -17.16 0.56
C HIS A 307 16.28 -16.13 -0.50
N ASN A 308 15.34 -15.23 -0.21
CA ASN A 308 14.81 -14.23 -1.14
C ASN A 308 14.61 -14.76 -2.56
N CYS A 309 13.89 -15.89 -2.68
CA CYS A 309 13.68 -16.57 -3.95
C CYS A 309 12.83 -15.76 -4.95
N LEU A 310 12.18 -14.69 -4.49
CA LEU A 310 11.47 -13.74 -5.34
C LEU A 310 12.37 -12.58 -5.80
N ASP A 311 13.58 -12.46 -5.27
CA ASP A 311 14.52 -11.36 -5.52
C ASP A 311 13.86 -9.99 -5.29
N LEU A 312 13.12 -9.88 -4.19
CA LEU A 312 12.41 -8.66 -3.81
C LEU A 312 13.18 -7.89 -2.76
N SER A 313 13.10 -6.58 -2.85
CA SER A 313 13.58 -5.67 -1.81
C SER A 313 12.72 -4.41 -1.83
N ALA A 314 12.37 -3.92 -0.66
CA ALA A 314 11.75 -2.62 -0.48
C ALA A 314 12.37 -1.91 0.72
N GLU A 315 12.48 -0.60 0.61
CA GLU A 315 13.01 0.26 1.66
C GLU A 315 11.86 1.00 2.35
N ILE A 316 12.09 1.41 3.60
CA ILE A 316 11.15 2.29 4.29
C ILE A 316 11.16 3.63 3.56
N PRO A 317 10.02 4.17 3.10
CA PRO A 317 9.99 5.43 2.37
C PRO A 317 10.63 6.57 3.16
N GLU A 318 11.52 7.34 2.53
CA GLU A 318 12.13 8.50 3.19
C GLU A 318 11.13 9.66 3.29
N LYS A 319 10.31 9.84 2.24
CA LYS A 319 9.29 10.88 2.12
C LYS A 319 7.87 10.34 2.37
N PRO A 320 6.94 11.18 2.86
CA PRO A 320 7.17 12.56 3.29
C PRO A 320 7.96 12.63 4.61
N ILE A 321 8.61 13.78 4.85
CA ILE A 321 9.26 14.04 6.14
C ILE A 321 8.19 14.56 7.09
N VAL A 322 7.90 13.79 8.12
CA VAL A 322 6.86 14.11 9.10
C VAL A 322 7.49 14.39 10.45
N PHE A 323 7.18 15.56 11.03
CA PHE A 323 7.76 16.01 12.28
C PHE A 323 6.92 15.56 13.49
N PRO A 324 7.55 15.11 14.59
CA PRO A 324 6.84 14.73 15.80
C PRO A 324 6.26 15.93 16.55
N LEU A 325 5.26 15.65 17.38
CA LEU A 325 4.80 16.52 18.45
C LEU A 325 6.01 16.97 19.30
N ARG A 326 6.13 18.28 19.53
CA ARG A 326 7.29 18.86 20.26
C ARG A 326 6.98 19.20 21.71
N GLU A 327 5.73 19.53 21.99
CA GLU A 327 5.25 19.97 23.30
C GLU A 327 3.92 19.28 23.60
N PHE A 328 3.68 18.97 24.87
CA PHE A 328 2.42 18.41 25.35
C PHE A 328 2.05 19.08 26.68
N ARG A 329 0.84 19.63 26.76
CA ARG A 329 0.35 20.41 27.93
C ARG A 329 1.31 21.55 28.34
N GLY A 330 1.89 22.25 27.36
CA GLY A 330 2.79 23.39 27.57
C GLY A 330 4.24 23.02 27.93
N GLU A 331 4.57 21.74 28.04
CA GLU A 331 5.91 21.26 28.39
C GLU A 331 6.59 20.58 27.20
N LYS A 332 7.92 20.69 27.12
CA LYS A 332 8.71 20.02 26.08
C LYS A 332 8.56 18.51 26.17
N LEU A 333 8.28 17.85 25.05
CA LEU A 333 8.07 16.41 25.00
C LEU A 333 9.36 15.65 25.37
N SER A 334 9.29 14.81 26.40
CA SER A 334 10.35 13.85 26.76
C SER A 334 10.03 12.47 26.19
N HIS A 335 11.02 11.57 26.10
CA HIS A 335 10.77 10.20 25.65
C HIS A 335 9.81 9.44 26.57
N GLU A 336 9.86 9.68 27.87
CA GLU A 336 8.96 9.05 28.83
C GLU A 336 7.52 9.52 28.62
N VAL A 337 7.32 10.82 28.40
CA VAL A 337 6.00 11.38 28.10
C VAL A 337 5.50 10.85 26.75
N ALA A 338 6.35 10.79 25.72
CA ALA A 338 5.98 10.24 24.41
C ALA A 338 5.54 8.76 24.49
N GLU A 339 6.24 7.94 25.28
CA GLU A 339 5.80 6.57 25.56
C GLU A 339 4.46 6.54 26.31
N ASP A 340 4.25 7.43 27.29
CA ASP A 340 2.99 7.53 28.04
C ASP A 340 1.83 7.94 27.13
N LEU A 341 2.06 8.79 26.11
CA LEU A 341 1.05 9.12 25.10
C LEU A 341 0.64 7.90 24.26
N PHE A 342 1.58 7.01 23.94
CA PHE A 342 1.24 5.73 23.33
C PHE A 342 0.51 4.79 24.28
N VAL A 343 0.97 4.68 25.54
CA VAL A 343 0.27 3.89 26.58
C VAL A 343 -1.17 4.37 26.75
N GLY A 344 -1.40 5.69 26.60
CA GLY A 344 -2.72 6.28 26.49
C GLY A 344 -3.60 5.96 27.69
N CYS A 345 -4.73 5.30 27.42
CA CYS A 345 -5.76 5.06 28.42
C CYS A 345 -5.61 3.70 29.14
N LEU A 346 -4.51 2.98 28.89
CA LEU A 346 -4.24 1.69 29.53
C LEU A 346 -4.06 1.88 31.03
N GLY A 347 -4.86 1.15 31.81
CA GLY A 347 -4.98 1.29 33.27
C GLY A 347 -6.33 1.87 33.70
N SER A 348 -6.89 2.79 32.93
CA SER A 348 -8.31 3.18 33.02
C SER A 348 -9.19 2.22 32.20
N PHE A 349 -8.65 1.74 31.09
CA PHE A 349 -9.22 0.66 30.26
C PHE A 349 -8.24 -0.51 30.17
N GLU A 350 -8.71 -1.64 29.63
CA GLU A 350 -7.87 -2.82 29.35
C GLU A 350 -7.01 -2.67 28.08
N TRP A 351 -7.09 -1.52 27.40
CA TRP A 351 -6.34 -1.19 26.20
C TRP A 351 -5.79 0.23 26.25
N SER A 352 -4.77 0.51 25.43
CA SER A 352 -4.23 1.87 25.28
C SER A 352 -5.17 2.75 24.48
N TRP A 353 -5.59 2.23 23.33
CA TRP A 353 -6.29 2.96 22.29
C TRP A 353 -7.15 2.00 21.45
N ARG A 354 -8.26 2.50 20.90
CA ARG A 354 -9.01 1.86 19.81
C ARG A 354 -8.83 2.66 18.54
N VAL A 355 -8.71 1.99 17.40
CA VAL A 355 -8.63 2.68 16.11
C VAL A 355 -10.01 3.19 15.73
N ALA A 356 -10.13 4.50 15.50
CA ALA A 356 -11.36 5.15 15.04
C ALA A 356 -11.36 5.30 13.50
N ALA A 357 -10.20 5.59 12.92
CA ALA A 357 -9.99 5.61 11.48
C ALA A 357 -8.50 5.43 11.14
N GLY A 358 -8.18 5.04 9.91
CA GLY A 358 -6.80 5.10 9.43
C GLY A 358 -6.67 5.13 7.92
N GLN A 359 -5.48 5.47 7.43
CA GLN A 359 -5.24 5.76 6.02
C GLN A 359 -5.08 4.49 5.19
N ASN A 360 -4.46 3.44 5.74
CA ASN A 360 -4.22 2.21 4.99
C ASN A 360 -5.23 1.13 5.40
N PRO A 361 -6.25 0.83 4.56
CA PRO A 361 -7.30 -0.10 4.91
C PRO A 361 -6.79 -1.53 5.11
N ALA A 362 -5.60 -1.90 4.60
CA ALA A 362 -5.02 -3.21 4.84
C ALA A 362 -4.59 -3.41 6.31
N TYR A 363 -4.25 -2.33 7.02
CA TYR A 363 -3.67 -2.37 8.37
C TYR A 363 -4.48 -1.60 9.41
N ASP A 364 -5.38 -0.72 8.99
CA ASP A 364 -6.11 0.20 9.87
C ASP A 364 -7.63 0.01 9.82
N GLN A 365 -8.16 -0.85 8.94
CA GLN A 365 -9.60 -1.04 8.79
C GLN A 365 -10.02 -2.48 9.08
N PHE A 366 -10.16 -2.80 10.36
CA PHE A 366 -10.67 -4.09 10.82
C PHE A 366 -12.01 -3.95 11.55
N PRO A 367 -12.88 -4.97 11.53
CA PRO A 367 -14.12 -4.98 12.32
C PRO A 367 -13.94 -4.60 13.79
N CYS A 368 -12.81 -4.98 14.39
CA CYS A 368 -12.40 -4.53 15.72
C CYS A 368 -10.89 -4.39 15.75
N GLN A 369 -10.39 -3.30 16.32
CA GLN A 369 -8.96 -3.07 16.42
C GLN A 369 -8.60 -2.31 17.70
N TYR A 370 -7.88 -2.99 18.58
CA TYR A 370 -7.34 -2.47 19.81
C TYR A 370 -5.83 -2.34 19.68
N GLN A 371 -5.27 -1.32 20.30
CA GLN A 371 -3.83 -1.13 20.40
C GLN A 371 -3.42 -1.21 21.86
N LEU A 372 -2.39 -2.03 22.12
CA LEU A 372 -1.77 -2.20 23.42
C LEU A 372 -0.34 -1.69 23.36
N PHE A 373 -0.04 -0.63 24.10
CA PHE A 373 1.32 -0.14 24.29
C PHE A 373 1.69 -0.29 25.76
N TYR A 374 2.81 -0.94 26.05
CA TYR A 374 3.17 -1.21 27.43
C TYR A 374 4.68 -1.43 27.60
N ARG A 375 5.15 -1.18 28.82
CA ARG A 375 6.55 -1.41 29.20
C ARG A 375 6.73 -2.85 29.68
N GLY A 376 7.76 -3.51 29.16
CA GLY A 376 8.11 -4.89 29.51
C GLY A 376 8.90 -4.98 30.82
N LYS A 377 9.20 -6.22 31.24
CA LYS A 377 9.98 -6.50 32.47
C LYS A 377 11.39 -5.90 32.46
N ALA A 378 12.05 -5.94 31.31
CA ALA A 378 13.43 -5.47 31.19
C ALA A 378 13.46 -3.94 31.15
N ARG A 379 14.45 -3.32 31.81
CA ARG A 379 14.65 -1.87 31.80
C ARG A 379 14.75 -1.35 30.36
N GLY A 380 13.95 -0.34 30.03
CA GLY A 380 13.90 0.25 28.69
C GLY A 380 13.16 -0.60 27.64
N SER A 381 12.49 -1.68 28.05
CA SER A 381 11.67 -2.49 27.15
C SER A 381 10.31 -1.83 26.92
N PHE A 382 9.96 -1.61 25.66
CA PHE A 382 8.64 -1.12 25.26
C PHE A 382 8.08 -2.00 24.13
N TRP A 383 6.79 -2.31 24.21
CA TRP A 383 6.10 -3.24 23.32
C TRP A 383 4.82 -2.61 22.78
N TYR A 384 4.52 -2.96 21.53
CA TYR A 384 3.25 -2.65 20.89
C TYR A 384 2.61 -3.95 20.42
N GLU A 385 1.33 -4.13 20.75
CA GLU A 385 0.55 -5.28 20.31
C GLU A 385 -0.81 -4.84 19.78
N PRO A 386 -0.99 -4.77 18.44
CA PRO A 386 -2.32 -4.67 17.88
C PRO A 386 -3.07 -5.98 18.07
N VAL A 387 -4.29 -5.88 18.55
CA VAL A 387 -5.25 -6.98 18.70
C VAL A 387 -6.46 -6.63 17.84
N PHE A 388 -6.65 -7.38 16.75
CA PHE A 388 -7.63 -7.05 15.74
C PHE A 388 -8.40 -8.27 15.27
N GLN A 389 -9.64 -8.05 14.87
CA GLN A 389 -10.51 -9.09 14.38
C GLN A 389 -10.47 -9.09 12.85
N VAL A 390 -10.44 -10.27 12.25
CA VAL A 390 -10.44 -10.45 10.80
C VAL A 390 -11.68 -11.24 10.44
N ARG A 391 -12.45 -10.73 9.47
CA ARG A 391 -13.45 -11.52 8.77
C ARG A 391 -12.73 -12.32 7.69
N THR A 392 -12.57 -13.62 7.90
CA THR A 392 -11.88 -14.48 6.94
C THR A 392 -12.67 -14.56 5.64
N LEU A 393 -11.97 -14.94 4.56
CA LEU A 393 -12.60 -15.18 3.25
C LEU A 393 -13.63 -16.32 3.29
N ASP A 394 -13.54 -17.21 4.28
CA ASP A 394 -14.52 -18.28 4.52
C ASP A 394 -15.71 -17.78 5.40
N GLY A 395 -15.73 -16.51 5.80
CA GLY A 395 -16.82 -15.84 6.51
C GLY A 395 -16.73 -15.87 8.04
N GLU A 396 -15.69 -16.49 8.60
CA GLU A 396 -15.49 -16.62 10.04
C GLU A 396 -14.86 -15.36 10.65
N MET A 397 -15.17 -15.06 11.91
CA MET A 397 -14.53 -13.96 12.64
C MET A 397 -13.42 -14.53 13.52
N VAL A 398 -12.17 -14.15 13.26
CA VAL A 398 -10.99 -14.63 14.00
C VAL A 398 -10.21 -13.47 14.62
N TRP A 399 -9.69 -13.67 15.83
CA TRP A 399 -8.80 -12.69 16.46
C TRP A 399 -7.35 -12.93 16.07
N ARG A 400 -6.65 -11.84 15.73
CA ARG A 400 -5.23 -11.80 15.44
C ARG A 400 -4.54 -10.86 16.42
N ARG A 401 -3.32 -11.21 16.79
CA ARG A 401 -2.48 -10.45 17.70
C ARG A 401 -1.05 -10.50 17.21
N ARG A 402 -0.40 -9.35 17.12
CA ARG A 402 1.02 -9.22 16.73
C ARG A 402 1.81 -8.59 17.83
N ARG A 403 3.10 -8.90 17.90
CA ARG A 403 3.98 -8.40 18.95
C ARG A 403 5.20 -7.69 18.38
N TYR A 404 5.15 -6.37 18.45
CA TYR A 404 6.20 -5.47 17.98
C TYR A 404 7.11 -5.10 19.13
N ARG A 405 8.42 -5.22 18.90
CA ARG A 405 9.41 -4.55 19.75
C ARG A 405 9.47 -3.08 19.34
N VAL A 406 9.39 -2.19 20.33
CA VAL A 406 9.49 -0.75 20.12
C VAL A 406 10.79 -0.22 20.70
N ARG A 407 11.46 0.67 19.96
CA ARG A 407 12.64 1.41 20.41
C ARG A 407 12.42 2.90 20.16
N ARG A 408 12.92 3.74 21.06
CA ARG A 408 12.93 5.19 20.88
C ARG A 408 13.77 5.55 19.64
N GLY A 409 13.30 6.53 18.87
CA GLY A 409 14.15 7.27 17.94
C GLY A 409 14.97 8.34 18.69
N ASP A 410 15.76 9.12 17.95
CA ASP A 410 16.64 10.13 18.56
C ASP A 410 15.87 11.36 19.07
N THR A 411 14.68 11.61 18.52
CA THR A 411 13.82 12.73 18.90
C THR A 411 12.60 12.20 19.68
N PRO A 412 12.24 12.78 20.84
CA PRO A 412 10.98 12.45 21.51
C PRO A 412 9.78 12.52 20.55
N GLY A 413 8.89 11.53 20.65
CA GLY A 413 7.77 11.38 19.72
C GLY A 413 8.06 10.55 18.47
N THR A 414 9.30 10.08 18.24
CA THR A 414 9.63 9.15 17.15
C THR A 414 10.12 7.79 17.67
N PHE A 415 9.84 6.73 16.92
CA PHE A 415 10.04 5.36 17.36
C PHE A 415 10.29 4.38 16.20
N PHE A 416 11.11 3.37 16.45
CA PHE A 416 11.35 2.24 15.55
C PHE A 416 10.61 1.00 16.06
N PHE A 417 9.83 0.40 15.17
CA PHE A 417 9.02 -0.79 15.42
C PHE A 417 9.57 -1.94 14.58
N SER A 418 9.63 -3.13 15.17
CA SER A 418 10.06 -4.34 14.46
C SER A 418 9.21 -5.54 14.87
N VAL A 419 8.76 -6.30 13.88
CA VAL A 419 7.99 -7.54 14.06
C VAL A 419 8.45 -8.59 13.06
N SER A 420 8.32 -9.87 13.44
CA SER A 420 8.30 -10.99 12.49
C SER A 420 6.85 -11.46 12.43
N ASP A 421 6.22 -11.31 11.28
CA ASP A 421 4.83 -11.70 11.06
C ASP A 421 4.73 -12.65 9.85
N ASN A 422 4.10 -13.81 10.05
CA ASN A 422 3.93 -14.84 9.03
C ASN A 422 5.21 -15.14 8.23
N GLY A 423 6.36 -15.15 8.91
CA GLY A 423 7.67 -15.47 8.34
C GLY A 423 8.37 -14.30 7.64
N VAL A 424 7.79 -13.09 7.66
CA VAL A 424 8.38 -11.89 7.07
C VAL A 424 8.69 -10.88 8.17
N VAL A 425 9.90 -10.31 8.15
CA VAL A 425 10.28 -9.25 9.07
C VAL A 425 9.86 -7.90 8.50
N SER A 426 9.06 -7.18 9.28
CA SER A 426 8.68 -5.79 8.99
C SER A 426 9.41 -4.85 9.95
N LYS A 427 9.86 -3.72 9.39
CA LYS A 427 10.43 -2.61 10.13
C LYS A 427 9.63 -1.36 9.82
N GLU A 428 9.32 -0.59 10.86
CA GLU A 428 8.50 0.60 10.74
C GLU A 428 9.10 1.74 11.56
N PHE A 429 8.79 2.96 11.14
CA PHE A 429 9.12 4.20 11.82
C PHE A 429 7.82 4.94 12.10
N TRP A 430 7.55 5.18 13.38
CA TRP A 430 6.32 5.80 13.87
C TRP A 430 6.61 7.17 14.46
N THR A 431 5.71 8.11 14.21
CA THR A 431 5.77 9.49 14.68
C THR A 431 4.44 9.85 15.33
N ILE A 432 4.50 10.35 16.58
CA ILE A 432 3.34 10.96 17.24
C ILE A 432 3.12 12.35 16.63
N ILE A 433 1.99 12.56 15.96
CA ILE A 433 1.69 13.83 15.29
C ILE A 433 1.03 14.80 16.24
N ASP A 434 -0.01 14.32 16.92
CA ASP A 434 -0.71 15.06 17.96
C ASP A 434 -1.45 14.09 18.86
N VAL A 435 -1.68 14.51 20.10
CA VAL A 435 -2.55 13.83 21.05
C VAL A 435 -3.31 14.90 21.80
N CYS A 436 -4.63 14.76 21.88
CA CYS A 436 -5.46 15.70 22.63
C CYS A 436 -5.00 15.74 24.10
N ASP A 437 -5.00 16.92 24.70
CA ASP A 437 -4.42 17.13 26.03
C ASP A 437 -5.10 16.27 27.10
N ASP A 438 -6.39 15.97 26.91
CA ASP A 438 -7.21 15.10 27.77
C ASP A 438 -7.25 13.63 27.33
N LEU A 439 -6.41 13.25 26.35
CA LEU A 439 -6.34 11.91 25.76
C LEU A 439 -7.63 11.42 25.09
N ARG A 440 -8.54 12.32 24.68
CA ARG A 440 -9.73 11.91 23.91
C ARG A 440 -9.43 11.37 22.51
N TRP A 441 -8.29 11.74 21.93
CA TRP A 441 -7.80 11.18 20.67
C TRP A 441 -6.29 11.32 20.53
N GLY A 442 -5.69 10.46 19.71
CA GLY A 442 -4.30 10.54 19.26
C GLY A 442 -4.20 10.28 17.76
N LEU A 443 -3.27 10.95 17.10
CA LEU A 443 -2.94 10.74 15.68
C LEU A 443 -1.49 10.32 15.55
N PHE A 444 -1.27 9.15 14.98
CA PHE A 444 0.05 8.57 14.78
C PHE A 444 0.29 8.32 13.30
N HIS A 445 1.44 8.76 12.79
CA HIS A 445 1.87 8.48 11.42
C HIS A 445 2.90 7.36 11.44
N TYR A 446 2.86 6.49 10.45
CA TYR A 446 3.83 5.42 10.29
C TYR A 446 4.29 5.27 8.85
N LYS A 447 5.52 4.80 8.70
CA LYS A 447 6.10 4.36 7.44
C LYS A 447 6.87 3.08 7.67
N GLY A 448 6.73 2.11 6.77
CA GLY A 448 7.29 0.79 6.99
C GLY A 448 7.61 0.05 5.71
N ALA A 449 8.35 -1.04 5.89
CA ALA A 449 8.67 -1.97 4.84
C ALA A 449 8.74 -3.39 5.36
N ALA A 450 8.07 -4.27 4.64
CA ALA A 450 8.33 -5.71 4.66
C ALA A 450 9.32 -5.99 3.53
N GLN A 451 10.60 -5.72 3.80
CA GLN A 451 11.65 -5.64 2.78
C GLN A 451 11.70 -6.90 1.91
N ALA A 452 11.68 -8.08 2.53
CA ALA A 452 11.80 -9.37 1.83
C ALA A 452 10.57 -9.74 0.98
N SER A 453 9.43 -9.07 1.18
CA SER A 453 8.25 -9.21 0.31
C SER A 453 8.14 -8.08 -0.72
N GLY A 454 9.12 -7.17 -0.78
CA GLY A 454 9.12 -6.04 -1.72
C GLY A 454 8.02 -5.03 -1.45
N GLN A 455 7.48 -4.99 -0.22
CA GLN A 455 6.39 -4.10 0.15
C GLN A 455 6.88 -2.95 1.02
N SER A 456 6.49 -1.73 0.66
CA SER A 456 6.61 -0.54 1.48
C SER A 456 5.24 0.10 1.63
N TYR A 457 5.03 0.78 2.75
CA TYR A 457 3.75 1.39 3.07
C TYR A 457 3.94 2.62 3.94
N ILE A 458 2.99 3.53 3.83
CA ILE A 458 2.84 4.71 4.67
C ILE A 458 1.38 4.77 5.13
N GLY A 459 1.15 5.38 6.27
CA GLY A 459 -0.20 5.53 6.79
C GLY A 459 -0.25 6.49 7.98
N ALA A 460 -1.47 6.83 8.37
CA ALA A 460 -1.75 7.46 9.64
C ALA A 460 -2.97 6.79 10.27
N VAL A 461 -2.91 6.61 11.59
CA VAL A 461 -3.96 6.00 12.39
C VAL A 461 -4.47 6.99 13.42
N LEU A 462 -5.77 7.25 13.38
CA LEU A 462 -6.51 8.03 14.36
C LEU A 462 -7.08 7.07 15.41
N VAL A 463 -6.71 7.31 16.66
CA VAL A 463 -7.15 6.51 17.79
C VAL A 463 -7.96 7.33 18.78
N THR A 464 -8.92 6.67 19.41
CA THR A 464 -9.70 7.21 20.52
C THR A 464 -9.91 6.14 21.60
N PRO A 465 -10.25 6.50 22.84
CA PRO A 465 -10.47 5.50 23.90
C PRO A 465 -11.63 4.55 23.56
N ASP A 466 -12.71 5.08 22.96
CA ASP A 466 -13.94 4.35 22.66
C ASP A 466 -14.05 3.87 21.21
N GLY A 467 -13.12 4.26 20.33
CA GLY A 467 -13.11 3.89 18.92
C GLY A 467 -14.09 4.71 18.07
N ARG A 468 -14.74 5.74 18.64
CA ARG A 468 -15.57 6.65 17.86
C ARG A 468 -14.72 7.76 17.25
N TYR A 469 -15.11 8.20 16.07
CA TYR A 469 -14.50 9.38 15.44
C TYR A 469 -14.78 10.62 16.33
N PRO A 470 -13.78 11.47 16.64
CA PRO A 470 -13.97 12.64 17.48
C PRO A 470 -15.05 13.59 16.94
N SER A 471 -15.89 14.15 17.82
CA SER A 471 -16.89 15.17 17.44
C SER A 471 -16.25 16.53 17.13
N GLU A 472 -17.00 17.42 16.45
CA GLU A 472 -16.54 18.68 15.83
C GLU A 472 -15.68 19.60 16.72
N ASN A 473 -15.80 19.54 18.06
CA ASN A 473 -14.97 20.32 18.99
C ASN A 473 -13.47 19.92 18.99
N GLY A 474 -13.08 18.85 18.29
CA GLY A 474 -11.69 18.51 17.95
C GLY A 474 -11.33 18.68 16.47
N GLY A 475 -12.29 19.04 15.62
CA GLY A 475 -12.19 18.96 14.16
C GLY A 475 -11.03 19.76 13.58
N GLN A 476 -10.88 21.03 13.96
CA GLN A 476 -9.81 21.86 13.40
C GLN A 476 -8.41 21.43 13.87
N ARG A 477 -8.26 21.03 15.15
CA ARG A 477 -6.95 20.54 15.66
C ARG A 477 -6.56 19.24 14.98
N LEU A 478 -7.52 18.32 14.81
CA LEU A 478 -7.32 17.08 14.07
C LEU A 478 -7.01 17.34 12.59
N ALA A 479 -7.74 18.22 11.92
CA ALA A 479 -7.48 18.61 10.53
C ALA A 479 -6.06 19.17 10.36
N ASN A 480 -5.64 20.10 11.24
CA ASN A 480 -4.28 20.64 11.24
C ASN A 480 -3.24 19.54 11.51
N ALA A 481 -3.55 18.56 12.37
CA ALA A 481 -2.66 17.43 12.63
C ALA A 481 -2.51 16.54 11.38
N LEU A 482 -3.61 16.23 10.68
CA LEU A 482 -3.60 15.47 9.43
C LEU A 482 -2.78 16.18 8.33
N GLU A 483 -2.93 17.50 8.21
CA GLU A 483 -2.14 18.29 7.26
C GLU A 483 -0.63 18.21 7.54
N ARG A 484 -0.21 18.24 8.81
CA ARG A 484 1.21 18.12 9.18
C ARG A 484 1.83 16.77 8.86
N CYS A 485 1.03 15.72 8.68
CA CYS A 485 1.49 14.42 8.20
C CYS A 485 1.08 14.11 6.76
N TYR A 486 0.65 15.13 6.00
CA TYR A 486 0.28 15.03 4.59
C TYR A 486 -0.82 14.02 4.29
N VAL A 487 -1.75 13.84 5.24
CA VAL A 487 -2.95 13.02 5.09
C VAL A 487 -4.15 13.94 4.99
N LYS A 488 -5.10 13.62 4.11
CA LYS A 488 -6.39 14.29 4.05
C LYS A 488 -7.44 13.48 4.77
N GLU A 489 -8.42 14.15 5.38
CA GLU A 489 -9.52 13.47 6.09
C GLU A 489 -10.29 12.51 5.17
N TRP A 490 -10.41 12.85 3.88
CA TRP A 490 -11.08 12.00 2.91
C TRP A 490 -10.29 10.71 2.58
N GLU A 491 -9.00 10.62 2.94
CA GLU A 491 -8.19 9.40 2.81
C GLU A 491 -8.37 8.43 3.97
N LEU A 492 -9.01 8.86 5.07
CA LEU A 492 -9.18 8.01 6.25
C LEU A 492 -10.34 7.04 6.09
N TYR A 493 -10.10 5.75 6.30
CA TYR A 493 -11.13 4.73 6.40
C TYR A 493 -11.63 4.66 7.83
N ASN A 494 -12.93 4.94 8.03
CA ASN A 494 -13.53 4.82 9.35
C ASN A 494 -13.63 3.33 9.74
N VAL A 495 -13.40 3.08 11.04
CA VAL A 495 -13.54 1.77 11.65
C VAL A 495 -14.88 1.71 12.37
N ASP A 496 -15.73 0.78 11.94
CA ASP A 496 -16.97 0.49 12.66
C ASP A 496 -16.67 -0.37 13.89
N ASN A 497 -16.70 0.29 15.05
CA ASN A 497 -16.40 -0.28 16.35
C ASN A 497 -17.65 -0.85 17.09
N GLY A 498 -18.79 -0.98 16.39
CA GLY A 498 -20.09 -1.29 16.98
C GLY A 498 -20.27 -2.70 17.56
N CYS A 499 -19.45 -3.68 17.15
CA CYS A 499 -19.64 -5.09 17.52
C CYS A 499 -18.31 -5.79 17.85
N CYS A 500 -17.78 -5.61 19.06
CA CYS A 500 -16.51 -6.20 19.50
C CYS A 500 -16.62 -7.05 20.77
N PRO A 501 -17.27 -8.24 20.73
CA PRO A 501 -17.38 -9.08 21.92
C PRO A 501 -16.06 -9.79 22.23
N LEU A 502 -15.66 -9.74 23.51
CA LEU A 502 -14.60 -10.55 24.12
C LEU A 502 -13.24 -10.49 23.39
N PRO A 503 -12.65 -9.30 23.19
CA PRO A 503 -11.30 -9.20 22.64
C PRO A 503 -10.29 -9.92 23.55
N PRO A 504 -9.30 -10.65 23.01
CA PRO A 504 -8.28 -11.37 23.79
C PRO A 504 -7.22 -10.39 24.31
N LEU A 505 -7.68 -9.42 25.10
CA LEU A 505 -6.87 -8.44 25.78
C LEU A 505 -6.15 -9.09 26.97
N GLY A 506 -5.08 -8.43 27.41
CA GLY A 506 -4.24 -8.93 28.49
C GLY A 506 -2.77 -8.74 28.18
N LEU A 507 -2.00 -8.42 29.21
CA LEU A 507 -0.57 -8.16 29.11
C LEU A 507 0.23 -9.35 29.64
N PRO A 508 1.44 -9.61 29.12
CA PRO A 508 2.33 -10.59 29.72
C PRO A 508 2.57 -10.28 31.20
N GLN A 509 2.58 -11.31 32.05
CA GLN A 509 2.85 -11.17 33.49
C GLN A 509 4.10 -10.32 33.73
N GLY A 510 4.06 -9.38 34.68
CA GLY A 510 5.18 -8.47 35.00
C GLY A 510 5.37 -7.29 34.03
N SER A 511 4.41 -7.04 33.14
CA SER A 511 4.29 -5.74 32.46
C SER A 511 3.98 -4.64 33.48
N SER A 512 4.43 -3.41 33.21
CA SER A 512 4.23 -2.28 34.14
C SER A 512 3.62 -1.06 33.44
N LEU A 513 2.81 -0.33 34.21
CA LEU A 513 2.15 0.92 33.83
C LEU A 513 2.63 2.04 34.75
N HIS A 514 3.94 2.33 34.75
CA HIS A 514 4.39 3.57 35.39
C HIS A 514 3.94 4.74 34.51
N GLN A 515 3.26 5.73 35.09
CA GLN A 515 2.75 6.89 34.39
C GLN A 515 3.36 8.16 34.98
N LYS A 516 3.97 9.00 34.14
CA LYS A 516 4.22 10.41 34.47
C LYS A 516 2.97 11.26 34.22
N LEU A 517 2.13 10.86 33.27
CA LEU A 517 0.87 11.51 32.97
C LEU A 517 -0.25 10.93 33.84
N ASN A 518 -0.89 11.75 34.68
CA ASN A 518 -2.19 11.37 35.24
C ASN A 518 -3.27 11.52 34.14
N PRO A 519 -4.04 10.47 33.82
CA PRO A 519 -5.18 10.62 32.94
C PRO A 519 -6.24 11.45 33.67
N ALA A 520 -6.47 12.67 33.20
CA ALA A 520 -7.51 13.54 33.73
C ALA A 520 -8.87 13.08 33.19
N PHE A 521 -9.34 11.90 33.60
CA PHE A 521 -10.75 11.56 33.44
C PHE A 521 -11.52 12.20 34.59
N SER A 522 -11.78 13.51 34.50
CA SER A 522 -12.83 14.11 35.31
C SER A 522 -14.16 13.57 34.78
N GLY A 523 -14.75 12.64 35.51
CA GLY A 523 -16.07 12.12 35.19
C GLY A 523 -17.11 13.23 35.10
N SER A 524 -17.92 13.16 34.06
CA SER A 524 -19.25 13.74 34.00
C SER A 524 -20.15 12.80 33.20
#